data_AF-A0A7S3TVE0-F1
#
_entry.id   AF-A0A7S3TVE0-F1
#
_cell.length_a   1.000
_cell.length_b   1.000
_cell.length_c   1.000
_cell.angle_alpha   90.00
_cell.angle_beta   90.00
_cell.angle_gamma   90.00
#
_symmetry.space_group_name_H-M   'P 1'
#
loop_
_entity.id
_entity.type
_entity.pdbx_description
1 polymer ?
#
loop_
_entity_poly.entity_id
_entity_poly.type
_entity_poly.pdbx_seq_one_letter_code
_entity_poly.pdbx_strand_id
1 'polypeptide(L)'
;NKDQRMQALEAENKDLRQEVAKLQRLQLATRARVSFDMTDHDFSDYAKGKAFRSKEFALLGNDRFLFELYPKGDRYAKDGSCSLYIRKNGLPFGGMFRVTLDGTTKKLAGLWANHVVGQRGWMDFGP
;
A
#
# COMPACT_ATOMS: atom_id res chain seq x y z
N ASN A 1 22.65 22.15 43.90
CA ASN A 1 22.14 20.77 44.03
C ASN A 1 22.41 20.03 42.72
N LYS A 2 23.49 19.24 42.65
CA LYS A 2 23.92 18.57 41.40
C LYS A 2 23.10 17.30 41.11
N ASP A 3 22.67 16.61 42.16
CA ASP A 3 21.91 15.37 42.04
C ASP A 3 20.50 15.61 41.49
N GLN A 4 19.85 16.69 41.91
CA GLN A 4 18.57 17.11 41.32
C GLN A 4 18.68 17.41 39.82
N ARG A 5 19.80 18.00 39.38
CA ARG A 5 20.04 18.30 37.97
C ARG A 5 20.36 17.02 37.17
N MET A 6 21.06 16.06 37.77
CA MET A 6 21.33 14.76 37.15
C MET A 6 20.03 13.97 36.94
N GLN A 7 19.18 13.90 37.97
CA GLN A 7 17.87 13.24 37.88
C GLN A 7 16.95 13.88 36.84
N ALA A 8 16.94 15.21 36.75
CA ALA A 8 16.19 15.91 35.72
C ALA A 8 16.67 15.57 34.30
N LEU A 9 17.99 15.52 34.08
CA LEU A 9 18.58 15.13 32.79
C LEU A 9 18.32 13.66 32.42
N GLU A 10 18.27 12.77 33.40
CA GLU A 10 17.94 11.36 33.17
C GLU A 10 16.46 11.18 32.78
N ALA A 11 15.56 11.90 33.46
CA ALA A 11 14.15 11.92 33.11
C ALA A 11 13.93 12.47 31.69
N GLU A 12 14.57 13.61 31.36
CA GLU A 12 14.51 14.20 30.03
C GLU A 12 15.05 13.26 28.95
N ASN A 13 16.19 12.58 29.19
CA ASN A 13 16.73 11.60 28.25
C ASN A 13 15.78 10.40 28.03
N LYS A 14 15.11 9.96 29.09
CA LYS A 14 14.13 8.88 29.01
C LYS A 14 12.94 9.30 28.14
N ASP A 15 12.42 10.50 28.35
CA ASP A 15 11.28 11.03 27.58
C ASP A 15 11.66 11.25 26.11
N LEU A 16 12.85 11.80 25.83
CA LEU A 16 13.36 11.95 24.47
C LEU A 16 13.49 10.60 23.75
N ARG A 17 13.97 9.56 24.42
CA ARG A 17 14.04 8.21 23.84
C ARG A 17 12.66 7.65 23.52
N GLN A 18 11.67 7.91 24.35
CA GLN A 18 10.28 7.50 24.09
C GLN A 18 9.71 8.22 22.87
N GLU A 19 9.92 9.53 22.76
CA GLU A 19 9.43 10.30 21.61
C GLU A 19 10.13 9.88 20.31
N VAL A 20 11.44 9.64 20.34
CA VAL A 20 12.17 9.09 19.18
C VAL A 20 11.58 7.74 18.74
N ALA A 21 11.32 6.83 19.68
CA ALA A 21 10.73 5.54 19.36
C ALA A 21 9.32 5.66 18.74
N LYS A 22 8.51 6.62 19.23
CA LYS A 22 7.19 6.92 18.67
C LYS A 22 7.29 7.50 17.26
N LEU A 23 8.20 8.44 17.01
CA LEU A 23 8.43 9.02 15.68
C LEU A 23 8.87 7.96 14.67
N GLN A 24 9.74 7.04 15.08
CA GLN A 24 10.16 5.91 14.22
C GLN A 24 8.97 5.01 13.84
N ARG A 25 8.08 4.70 14.80
CA ARG A 25 6.87 3.92 14.53
C ARG A 25 5.92 4.64 13.56
N LEU A 26 5.72 5.95 13.75
CA LEU A 26 4.90 6.76 12.85
C LEU A 26 5.48 6.80 11.44
N GLN A 27 6.79 7.03 11.30
CA GLN A 27 7.46 7.01 10.00
C GLN A 27 7.31 5.65 9.28
N LEU A 28 7.46 4.54 10.02
CA LEU A 28 7.28 3.21 9.45
C LEU A 28 5.83 2.98 9.00
N ALA A 29 4.85 3.38 9.83
CA ALA A 29 3.44 3.26 9.51
C ALA A 29 3.07 4.06 8.24
N THR A 30 3.58 5.28 8.10
CA THR A 30 3.37 6.10 6.90
C THR A 30 3.98 5.46 5.66
N ARG A 31 5.18 4.85 5.77
CA ARG A 31 5.82 4.14 4.64
C ARG A 31 5.17 2.80 4.30
N ALA A 32 4.33 2.26 5.17
CA ALA A 32 3.67 0.97 4.98
C ALA A 32 2.28 1.09 4.34
N ARG A 33 1.79 2.31 4.09
CA ARG A 33 0.46 2.56 3.54
C ARG A 33 0.50 3.57 2.40
N VAL A 34 -0.24 3.27 1.35
CA VAL A 34 -0.57 4.21 0.28
C VAL A 34 -2.09 4.18 0.10
N SER A 35 -2.67 5.31 -0.27
CA SER A 35 -4.08 5.41 -0.63
C SER A 35 -4.23 6.38 -1.78
N PHE A 36 -5.12 6.05 -2.70
CA PHE A 36 -5.53 6.92 -3.80
C PHE A 36 -7.01 7.22 -3.60
N ASP A 37 -7.33 8.51 -3.50
CA ASP A 37 -8.71 8.95 -3.63
C ASP A 37 -9.03 9.05 -5.12
N MET A 38 -10.10 8.37 -5.53
CA MET A 38 -10.56 8.31 -6.92
C MET A 38 -12.02 8.74 -7.03
N THR A 39 -12.55 9.44 -6.02
CA THR A 39 -13.95 9.88 -5.98
C THR A 39 -14.30 10.78 -7.17
N ASP A 40 -13.34 11.60 -7.62
CA ASP A 40 -13.51 12.50 -8.77
C ASP A 40 -13.21 11.82 -10.12
N HIS A 41 -12.90 10.52 -10.15
CA HIS A 41 -12.59 9.82 -11.39
C HIS A 41 -13.84 9.15 -11.97
N ASP A 42 -14.24 9.58 -13.16
CA ASP A 42 -15.35 8.94 -13.86
C ASP A 42 -14.91 7.63 -14.55
N PHE A 43 -15.50 6.52 -14.11
CA PHE A 43 -15.28 5.20 -14.70
C PHE A 43 -16.44 4.75 -15.63
N SER A 44 -17.44 5.60 -15.87
CA SER A 44 -18.63 5.28 -16.67
C SER A 44 -18.30 4.82 -18.09
N ASP A 45 -17.31 5.45 -18.72
CA ASP A 45 -16.83 5.16 -20.08
C ASP A 45 -15.85 3.97 -20.17
N TYR A 46 -15.48 3.35 -19.05
CA TYR A 46 -14.61 2.18 -19.10
C TYR A 46 -15.37 0.98 -19.66
N ALA A 47 -14.74 0.24 -20.56
CA ALA A 47 -15.23 -1.06 -20.99
C ALA A 47 -14.61 -2.18 -20.15
N LYS A 48 -15.25 -3.36 -20.12
CA LYS A 48 -14.67 -4.57 -19.54
C LYS A 48 -13.30 -4.83 -20.18
N GLY A 49 -12.31 -5.19 -19.36
CA GLY A 49 -10.93 -5.37 -19.78
C GLY A 49 -10.12 -4.08 -19.95
N LYS A 50 -10.72 -2.90 -19.74
CA LYS A 50 -9.99 -1.62 -19.73
C LYS A 50 -9.51 -1.28 -18.32
N ALA A 51 -8.21 -1.04 -18.19
CA ALA A 51 -7.56 -0.76 -16.92
C ALA A 51 -7.35 0.74 -16.70
N PHE A 52 -7.61 1.19 -15.48
CA PHE A 52 -6.99 2.37 -14.89
C PHE A 52 -5.68 1.98 -14.19
N ARG A 53 -4.66 2.82 -14.32
CA ARG A 53 -3.38 2.63 -13.63
C ARG A 53 -3.11 3.81 -12.72
N SER A 54 -2.79 3.52 -11.46
CA SER A 54 -2.32 4.56 -10.54
C SER A 54 -0.94 5.08 -10.97
N LYS A 55 -0.54 6.22 -10.41
CA LYS A 55 0.87 6.61 -10.39
C LYS A 55 1.68 5.51 -9.67
N GLU A 56 2.96 5.38 -10.04
CA GLU A 56 3.86 4.52 -9.28
C GLU A 56 4.04 5.05 -7.85
N PHE A 57 4.18 4.14 -6.90
CA PHE A 57 4.36 4.46 -5.48
C PHE A 57 5.39 3.53 -4.84
N ALA A 58 5.85 3.93 -3.66
CA ALA A 58 6.75 3.14 -2.83
C ALA A 58 6.02 2.61 -1.59
N LEU A 59 6.37 1.40 -1.17
CA LEU A 59 5.92 0.79 0.08
C LEU A 59 7.12 0.13 0.77
N LEU A 60 7.27 0.37 2.08
CA LEU A 60 8.34 -0.21 2.90
C LEU A 60 9.74 -0.03 2.27
N GLY A 61 10.00 1.14 1.68
CA GLY A 61 11.26 1.46 1.02
C GLY A 61 11.48 0.81 -0.35
N ASN A 62 10.51 0.05 -0.88
CA ASN A 62 10.55 -0.53 -2.20
C ASN A 62 9.70 0.31 -3.16
N ASP A 63 10.25 0.69 -4.31
CA ASP A 63 9.62 1.58 -5.29
C ASP A 63 8.85 0.83 -6.39
N ARG A 64 8.29 1.56 -7.36
CA ARG A 64 7.71 1.02 -8.61
C ARG A 64 6.57 0.01 -8.42
N PHE A 65 5.80 0.16 -7.34
CA PHE A 65 4.49 -0.46 -7.25
C PHE A 65 3.46 0.42 -7.97
N LEU A 66 2.45 -0.18 -8.58
CA LEU A 66 1.28 0.53 -9.06
C LEU A 66 0.04 -0.35 -8.92
N PHE A 67 -1.12 0.28 -8.77
CA PHE A 67 -2.40 -0.39 -8.86
C PHE A 67 -2.86 -0.41 -10.32
N GLU A 68 -3.37 -1.56 -10.74
CA GLU A 68 -4.09 -1.72 -12.00
C GLU A 68 -5.52 -2.15 -11.67
N LEU A 69 -6.45 -1.20 -11.78
CA LEU A 69 -7.88 -1.37 -11.50
C LEU A 69 -8.62 -1.56 -12.82
N TYR A 70 -9.47 -2.57 -12.91
CA TYR A 70 -10.41 -2.75 -14.00
C TYR A 70 -11.81 -2.49 -13.43
N PRO A 71 -12.38 -1.28 -13.61
CA PRO A 71 -13.62 -0.89 -12.95
C PRO A 71 -14.81 -1.79 -13.34
N LYS A 72 -14.87 -2.21 -14.61
CA LYS A 72 -15.89 -3.16 -15.11
C LYS A 72 -15.35 -4.59 -15.23
N GLY A 73 -14.34 -4.92 -14.44
CA GLY A 73 -13.67 -6.21 -14.45
C GLY A 73 -12.68 -6.37 -15.59
N ASP A 74 -11.70 -7.24 -15.41
CA ASP A 74 -10.82 -7.68 -16.48
C ASP A 74 -11.58 -8.58 -17.47
N ARG A 75 -10.88 -9.05 -18.51
CA ARG A 75 -11.51 -9.84 -19.58
C ARG A 75 -12.11 -11.18 -19.12
N TYR A 76 -11.70 -11.68 -17.96
CA TYR A 76 -12.10 -12.98 -17.41
C TYR A 76 -12.98 -12.84 -16.15
N ALA A 77 -13.08 -11.64 -15.59
CA ALA A 77 -13.94 -11.35 -14.44
C ALA A 77 -15.41 -11.65 -14.71
N LYS A 78 -16.14 -12.00 -13.66
CA LYS A 78 -17.59 -12.16 -13.73
C LYS A 78 -18.25 -10.82 -14.05
N ASP A 79 -19.40 -10.88 -14.71
CA ASP A 79 -20.15 -9.66 -15.00
C ASP A 79 -20.60 -8.99 -13.70
N GLY A 80 -20.43 -7.67 -13.66
CA GLY A 80 -20.65 -6.86 -12.47
C GLY A 80 -19.46 -6.78 -11.52
N SER A 81 -18.45 -7.66 -11.60
CA SER A 81 -17.27 -7.57 -10.73
C SER A 81 -16.26 -6.52 -11.21
N CYS A 82 -15.58 -5.87 -10.28
CA CYS A 82 -14.32 -5.17 -10.56
C CYS A 82 -13.09 -6.08 -10.33
N SER A 83 -11.99 -5.80 -11.02
CA SER A 83 -10.70 -6.49 -10.80
C SER A 83 -9.66 -5.52 -10.29
N LEU A 84 -8.84 -5.94 -9.32
CA LEU A 84 -7.77 -5.10 -8.78
C LEU A 84 -6.49 -5.88 -8.62
N TYR A 85 -5.42 -5.30 -9.14
CA TYR A 85 -4.10 -5.89 -9.11
C TYR A 85 -3.03 -4.91 -8.63
N ILE A 86 -2.03 -5.44 -7.95
CA ILE A 86 -0.76 -4.78 -7.67
C ILE A 86 0.26 -5.28 -8.68
N ARG A 87 0.80 -4.34 -9.45
CA ARG A 87 1.97 -4.55 -10.29
C ARG A 87 3.20 -4.04 -9.56
N LYS A 88 4.29 -4.80 -9.69
CA LYS A 88 5.62 -4.39 -9.26
C LYS A 88 6.56 -4.49 -10.44
N ASN A 89 7.19 -3.36 -10.77
CA ASN A 89 8.24 -3.29 -11.77
C ASN A 89 9.60 -3.32 -11.06
N GLY A 90 10.60 -4.01 -11.62
CA GLY A 90 11.96 -4.04 -11.06
C GLY A 90 12.26 -5.27 -10.20
N LEU A 91 13.02 -5.07 -9.11
CA LEU A 91 13.56 -6.17 -8.32
C LEU A 91 12.47 -7.02 -7.66
N PRO A 92 12.76 -8.33 -7.45
CA PRO A 92 11.85 -9.20 -6.75
C PRO A 92 11.48 -8.69 -5.37
N PHE A 93 10.20 -8.81 -5.04
CA PHE A 93 9.66 -8.41 -3.74
C PHE A 93 8.79 -9.52 -3.18
N GLY A 94 8.94 -9.83 -1.90
CA GLY A 94 8.08 -10.77 -1.18
C GLY A 94 7.39 -10.05 -0.04
N GLY A 95 6.07 -10.18 0.06
CA GLY A 95 5.34 -9.53 1.14
C GLY A 95 3.87 -9.91 1.25
N MET A 96 3.29 -9.43 2.33
CA MET A 96 1.86 -9.49 2.58
C MET A 96 1.27 -8.08 2.52
N PHE A 97 0.20 -7.94 1.75
CA PHE A 97 -0.51 -6.69 1.56
C PHE A 97 -1.93 -6.83 2.07
N ARG A 98 -2.45 -5.74 2.63
CA ARG A 98 -3.88 -5.53 2.80
C ARG A 98 -4.29 -4.50 1.77
N VAL A 99 -5.20 -4.89 0.89
CA VAL A 99 -5.69 -4.02 -0.19
C VAL A 99 -7.16 -3.75 0.09
N THR A 100 -7.52 -2.48 0.08
CA THR A 100 -8.90 -2.02 0.27
C THR A 100 -9.34 -1.23 -0.94
N LEU A 101 -10.49 -1.56 -1.50
CA LEU A 101 -11.18 -0.81 -2.54
C LEU A 101 -12.63 -0.66 -2.12
N ASP A 102 -13.11 0.57 -2.04
CA ASP A 102 -14.48 0.93 -1.68
C ASP A 102 -15.05 0.11 -0.50
N GLY A 103 -14.35 0.14 0.63
CA GLY A 103 -14.70 -0.63 1.84
C GLY A 103 -14.36 -2.13 1.78
N THR A 104 -14.29 -2.74 0.60
CA THR A 104 -13.94 -4.16 0.43
C THR A 104 -12.44 -4.37 0.67
N THR A 105 -12.09 -5.22 1.63
CA THR A 105 -10.70 -5.48 2.02
C THR A 105 -10.29 -6.93 1.79
N LYS A 106 -9.16 -7.15 1.10
CA LYS A 106 -8.57 -8.49 0.88
C LYS A 106 -7.09 -8.52 1.23
N LYS A 107 -6.59 -9.71 1.58
CA LYS A 107 -5.17 -9.97 1.89
C LYS A 107 -4.48 -10.62 0.70
N LEU A 108 -3.41 -10.02 0.20
CA LEU A 108 -2.57 -10.58 -0.85
C LEU A 108 -1.25 -11.03 -0.26
N ALA A 109 -0.94 -12.32 -0.38
CA ALA A 109 0.40 -12.83 -0.13
C ALA A 109 1.06 -13.17 -1.48
N GLY A 110 2.35 -12.92 -1.60
CA GLY A 110 3.06 -13.35 -2.79
C GLY A 110 4.51 -12.93 -2.85
N LEU A 111 5.24 -13.69 -3.66
CA LEU A 111 6.55 -13.32 -4.18
C LEU A 111 6.36 -12.84 -5.63
N TRP A 112 6.80 -11.62 -5.90
CA TRP A 112 7.00 -11.09 -7.25
C TRP A 112 8.39 -11.52 -7.68
N ALA A 113 8.54 -12.76 -8.16
CA ALA A 113 9.86 -13.40 -8.35
C ALA A 113 10.57 -13.03 -9.66
N ASN A 114 9.88 -12.42 -10.63
CA ASN A 114 10.40 -12.27 -11.99
C ASN A 114 10.81 -10.83 -12.29
N HIS A 115 12.01 -10.66 -12.86
CA HIS A 115 12.62 -9.38 -13.28
C HIS A 115 11.87 -8.65 -14.43
N VAL A 116 10.73 -9.17 -14.87
CA VAL A 116 10.08 -8.80 -16.15
C VAL A 116 8.72 -8.11 -15.97
N VAL A 117 8.31 -7.83 -14.73
CA VAL A 117 6.97 -7.33 -14.28
C VAL A 117 6.14 -8.48 -13.71
N GLY A 118 5.81 -8.39 -12.41
CA GLY A 118 4.87 -9.29 -11.75
C GLY A 118 3.57 -8.58 -11.44
N GLN A 119 2.44 -9.22 -11.76
CA GLN A 119 1.10 -8.77 -11.38
C GLN A 119 0.48 -9.80 -10.44
N ARG A 120 -0.10 -9.33 -9.33
CA ARG A 120 -0.86 -10.17 -8.40
C ARG A 120 -2.07 -9.42 -7.89
N GLY A 121 -3.17 -10.14 -7.66
CA GLY A 121 -4.41 -9.52 -7.24
C GLY A 121 -5.59 -10.44 -7.48
N TRP A 122 -6.74 -9.84 -7.77
CA TRP A 122 -8.01 -10.56 -7.88
C TRP A 122 -8.74 -10.14 -9.14
N MET A 123 -9.14 -11.16 -9.89
CA MET A 123 -10.04 -11.05 -11.03
C MET A 123 -11.44 -10.61 -10.58
N ASP A 124 -11.96 -11.18 -9.49
CA ASP A 124 -13.20 -10.72 -8.84
C ASP A 124 -12.85 -10.11 -7.46
N PHE A 125 -12.48 -8.84 -7.45
CA PHE A 125 -12.11 -8.14 -6.21
C PHE A 125 -13.34 -7.76 -5.40
N GLY A 126 -14.26 -7.03 -6.00
CA GLY A 126 -15.53 -6.65 -5.41
C GLY A 126 -16.66 -6.80 -6.45
N PRO A 127 -17.92 -6.66 -6.01
CA PRO A 127 -19.01 -6.34 -6.93
C PRO A 127 -18.81 -4.96 -7.59
#